data_AF-A0A2V8M493-F1
#
_entry.id   AF-A0A2V8M493-F1
#
_cell.length_a   1.000
_cell.length_b   1.000
_cell.length_c   1.000
_cell.angle_alpha   90.00
_cell.angle_beta   90.00
_cell.angle_gamma   90.00
#
_symmetry.space_group_name_H-M   'P 1'
#
loop_
_entity.id
_entity.type
_entity.pdbx_description
1 polymer ?
#
loop_
_entity_poly.entity_id
_entity_poly.type
_entity_poly.pdbx_seq_one_letter_code
_entity_poly.pdbx_strand_id
1 'polypeptide(L)' 'MGATSDRLRPEIFDKEITDFSIDSRTTKAGELFFALSQPDYERAGFNGTFADAHNFIAQALANGAIAAVARIERVAGD' A
#
# COMPACT_ATOMS: atom_id res chain seq x y z
N MET A 1 -9.30 -14.79 -2.10
CA MET A 1 -8.64 -13.63 -1.47
C MET A 1 -9.19 -12.38 -2.14
N GLY A 2 -9.81 -11.48 -1.39
CA GLY A 2 -10.33 -10.21 -1.90
C GLY A 2 -9.89 -9.08 -0.97
N ALA A 3 -9.68 -7.89 -1.51
CA ALA A 3 -9.47 -6.70 -0.70
C ALA A 3 -10.82 -6.23 -0.14
N THR A 4 -10.89 -5.94 1.16
CA THR A 4 -12.07 -5.37 1.81
C THR A 4 -12.09 -3.86 1.62
N SER A 5 -13.19 -3.34 1.06
CA SER A 5 -13.39 -1.92 0.76
C SER A 5 -14.44 -1.24 1.65
N ASP A 6 -14.89 -1.89 2.72
CA ASP A 6 -16.04 -1.45 3.53
C ASP A 6 -15.90 -0.05 4.15
N ARG A 7 -14.69 0.51 4.20
CA ARG A 7 -14.39 1.87 4.70
C ARG A 7 -13.87 2.82 3.63
N LEU A 8 -13.86 2.42 2.37
CA LEU A 8 -13.51 3.32 1.27
C LEU A 8 -14.60 4.38 1.13
N ARG A 9 -14.22 5.65 1.20
CA ARG A 9 -15.16 6.72 0.87
C ARG A 9 -15.43 6.72 -0.65
N PRO A 10 -16.65 7.06 -1.11
CA PRO A 10 -17.01 7.03 -2.53
C PRO A 10 -16.03 7.78 -3.43
N GLU A 11 -15.44 8.87 -2.92
CA GLU A 11 -14.53 9.74 -3.65
C GLU A 11 -13.23 9.05 -4.07
N ILE A 12 -12.91 7.86 -3.55
CA ILE A 12 -11.78 7.07 -4.05
C ILE A 12 -12.07 6.49 -5.44
N PHE A 13 -13.32 6.15 -5.74
CA PHE A 13 -13.72 5.58 -7.03
C PHE A 13 -13.76 6.64 -8.14
N ASP A 14 -13.78 7.92 -7.75
CA ASP A 14 -13.66 9.06 -8.66
C ASP A 14 -12.19 9.42 -8.96
N LYS A 15 -11.22 8.75 -8.31
CA LYS A 15 -9.80 8.98 -8.58
C LYS A 15 -9.27 7.99 -9.60
N GLU A 16 -8.61 8.51 -10.63
CA GLU A 16 -7.87 7.71 -11.59
C GLU A 16 -6.58 7.18 -10.96
N ILE A 17 -6.40 5.85 -10.96
CA ILE A 17 -5.16 5.20 -10.55
C ILE A 17 -4.22 5.20 -11.76
N THR A 18 -3.14 5.97 -11.68
CA THR A 18 -2.19 6.13 -12.78
C THR A 18 -1.11 5.05 -12.79
N ASP A 19 -0.72 4.54 -11.61
CA ASP A 19 0.28 3.48 -11.46
C ASP A 19 0.24 2.83 -10.06
N PHE A 20 1.14 1.87 -9.82
CA PHE A 20 1.31 1.17 -8.55
C PHE A 20 2.76 1.30 -8.05
N SER A 21 2.92 1.53 -6.74
CA SER A 21 4.24 1.62 -6.10
C SER A 21 4.33 0.71 -4.88
N ILE A 22 5.49 0.08 -4.69
CA ILE A 22 5.85 -0.67 -3.48
C ILE A 22 6.93 0.05 -2.66
N ASP A 23 7.40 1.22 -3.13
CA ASP A 23 8.44 2.01 -2.49
C ASP A 23 7.89 3.41 -2.15
N SER A 24 7.76 3.69 -0.85
CA SER A 24 7.20 4.96 -0.36
C SER A 24 8.03 6.16 -0.81
N ARG A 25 9.33 5.98 -1.08
CA ARG A 25 10.26 7.05 -1.46
C ARG A 25 10.06 7.52 -2.90
N THR A 26 9.53 6.65 -3.76
CA THR A 26 9.31 6.95 -5.19
C THR A 26 7.84 7.10 -5.53
N THR A 27 6.94 6.94 -4.56
CA THR A 27 5.50 7.05 -4.75
C THR A 27 5.13 8.47 -5.21
N LYS A 28 4.22 8.56 -6.19
CA LYS A 28 3.77 9.82 -6.78
C LYS A 28 2.28 10.04 -6.63
N ALA A 29 1.86 11.27 -6.92
CA ALA A 29 0.47 11.62 -7.06
C ALA A 29 -0.21 10.73 -8.11
N GLY A 30 -1.37 10.15 -7.76
CA GLY A 30 -2.12 9.27 -8.67
C GLY A 30 -1.83 7.78 -8.48
N GLU A 31 -0.81 7.42 -7.70
CA GLU A 31 -0.42 6.02 -7.54
C GLU A 31 -1.11 5.34 -6.35
N LEU A 32 -1.27 4.02 -6.44
CA LEU A 32 -1.63 3.17 -5.31
C LEU A 32 -0.37 2.63 -4.64
N PHE A 33 -0.26 2.77 -3.33
CA PHE A 33 0.87 2.22 -2.58
C PHE A 33 0.55 0.82 -2.04
N PHE A 34 1.37 -0.18 -2.34
CA PHE A 34 1.27 -1.52 -1.79
C PHE A 34 2.24 -1.70 -0.63
N ALA A 35 1.70 -1.75 0.59
CA ALA A 35 2.46 -2.04 1.79
C ALA A 35 2.73 -3.55 1.89
N LEU A 36 3.86 -3.99 1.36
CA LEU A 36 4.30 -5.39 1.43
C LEU A 36 5.07 -5.68 2.73
N SER A 37 4.90 -6.89 3.23
CA SER A 37 5.63 -7.42 4.39
C SER A 37 6.60 -8.53 3.96
N GLN A 38 7.51 -8.95 4.86
CA GLN A 38 8.48 -10.01 4.58
C GLN A 38 7.85 -11.29 3.97
N PRO A 39 6.72 -11.83 4.48
CA PRO A 39 6.04 -12.97 3.84
C PRO A 39 5.56 -12.72 2.41
N ASP A 40 5.21 -11.48 2.06
CA ASP A 40 4.80 -11.13 0.69
C ASP A 40 5.98 -11.19 -0.27
N TYR A 41 7.14 -10.69 0.15
CA TYR A 41 8.39 -10.78 -0.60
C TYR A 41 8.85 -12.23 -0.78
N GLU A 42 8.81 -13.04 0.28
CA GLU A 42 9.15 -14.47 0.22
C GLU A 42 8.24 -15.24 -0.74
N ARG A 43 6.92 -14.98 -0.67
CA ARG A 43 5.95 -15.63 -1.57
C ARG A 43 6.19 -15.25 -3.04
N ALA A 44 6.69 -14.05 -3.31
CA ALA A 44 7.03 -13.59 -4.65
C ALA A 44 8.44 -14.03 -5.09
N GLY A 45 9.17 -14.81 -4.29
CA GLY A 45 10.48 -15.35 -4.63
C GLY A 45 11.64 -14.38 -4.44
N PHE A 46 11.43 -13.27 -3.72
CA PHE A 46 12.51 -12.36 -3.36
C PHE A 46 13.37 -12.97 -2.24
N ASN A 47 14.68 -13.03 -2.47
CA ASN A 47 15.64 -13.51 -1.48
C ASN A 47 16.25 -12.30 -0.75
N GLY A 48 15.86 -12.09 0.50
CA GLY A 48 16.38 -10.99 1.31
C GLY A 48 15.54 -10.71 2.56
N THR A 49 16.06 -9.82 3.40
CA THR A 49 15.31 -9.25 4.54
C THR A 49 14.88 -7.84 4.17
N PHE A 50 13.58 -7.63 4.09
CA PHE A 50 12.97 -6.36 3.70
C PHE A 50 12.30 -5.72 4.92
N ALA A 51 12.33 -4.38 4.96
CA ALA A 51 11.58 -3.64 5.96
C ALA A 51 10.07 -3.84 5.72
N ASP A 52 9.29 -3.87 6.79
CA ASP A 52 7.84 -3.93 6.68
C ASP A 52 7.31 -2.59 6.17
N ALA A 53 6.78 -2.59 4.93
CA ALA A 53 6.34 -1.38 4.25
C ALA A 53 5.06 -0.76 4.85
N HIS A 54 4.37 -1.48 5.74
CA HIS A 54 3.24 -0.93 6.50
C HIS A 54 3.67 0.29 7.35
N ASN A 55 4.92 0.31 7.82
CA ASN A 55 5.47 1.45 8.56
C ASN A 55 5.60 2.72 7.70
N PHE A 56 5.52 2.61 6.37
CA PHE A 56 5.71 3.73 5.44
C PHE A 56 4.42 4.19 4.76
N ILE A 57 3.25 3.66 5.15
CA ILE A 57 1.95 4.06 4.61
C ILE A 57 1.72 5.57 4.76
N ALA A 58 1.98 6.13 5.94
CA ALA A 58 1.81 7.56 6.20
C ALA A 58 2.70 8.42 5.27
N GLN A 59 3.93 7.98 5.02
CA GLN A 59 4.85 8.65 4.10
C GLN A 59 4.36 8.59 2.65
N ALA A 60 3.89 7.42 2.19
CA ALA A 60 3.39 7.26 0.82
C ALA A 60 2.17 8.15 0.56
N LEU A 61 1.24 8.23 1.51
CA LEU A 61 0.09 9.13 1.45
C LEU A 61 0.52 10.60 1.42
N ALA A 62 1.50 10.99 2.25
CA ALA A 62 2.04 12.34 2.24
C ALA A 62 2.71 12.71 0.89
N ASN A 63 3.25 11.72 0.17
CA ASN A 63 3.85 11.89 -1.16
C ASN A 63 2.81 11.92 -2.29
N GLY A 64 1.52 11.76 -1.98
CA GLY A 64 0.42 11.90 -2.94
C GLY A 64 -0.22 10.58 -3.38
N ALA A 65 0.14 9.44 -2.78
CA ALA A 65 -0.58 8.19 -3.04
C ALA A 65 -2.08 8.39 -2.81
N ILE A 66 -2.90 7.89 -3.73
CA ILE A 66 -4.36 8.00 -3.61
C ILE A 66 -4.85 7.15 -2.43
N ALA A 67 -4.26 5.98 -2.26
CA ALA A 67 -4.55 5.06 -1.18
C ALA A 67 -3.39 4.08 -0.97
N ALA A 68 -3.46 3.33 0.12
CA ALA A 68 -2.55 2.22 0.40
C ALA A 68 -3.32 0.91 0.50
N VAL A 69 -2.78 -0.15 -0.10
CA VAL A 69 -3.22 -1.53 0.07
C VAL A 69 -2.32 -2.20 1.09
N ALA A 70 -2.91 -2.71 2.15
CA ALA A 70 -2.21 -3.26 3.29
C ALA A 70 -2.91 -4.52 3.80
N ARG A 71 -2.18 -5.36 4.53
CA ARG A 71 -2.76 -6.49 5.26
C ARG A 71 -3.37 -5.97 6.55
N ILE A 72 -4.64 -6.30 6.78
CA ILE A 72 -5.41 -5.82 7.95
C ILE A 72 -4.71 -6.16 9.27
N GLU A 73 -4.09 -7.34 9.38
CA GLU A 73 -3.32 -7.78 10.56
C GLU A 73 -2.09 -6.93 10.89
N ARG A 74 -1.67 -6.04 9.98
CA ARG A 74 -0.49 -5.17 10.11
C ARG A 74 -0.83 -3.68 10.16
N VAL A 75 -2.11 -3.32 10.09
CA VAL A 75 -2.56 -1.93 10.27
C VAL A 75 -3.13 -1.81 11.69
N ALA A 76 -2.43 -1.07 12.55
CA ALA A 76 -2.88 -0.89 13.93
C ALA A 76 -4.13 0.01 14.00
N GLY A 77 -5.18 -0.48 14.66
CA GLY A 77 -6.38 0.31 14.96
C GLY A 77 -7.52 0.23 13.95
N ASP A 78 -7.55 -0.78 13.09
CA ASP A 78 -8.69 -1.07 12.21
C ASP A 78 -9.81 -1.88 12.91
#